data_AF-A0A355YH21-F1
#
_entry.id   AF-A0A355YH21-F1
#
_cell.length_a   1.000
_cell.length_b   1.000
_cell.length_c   1.000
_cell.angle_alpha   90.00
_cell.angle_beta   90.00
_cell.angle_gamma   90.00
#
_symmetry.space_group_name_H-M   'P 1'
#
loop_
_entity.id
_entity.type
_entity.pdbx_description
1 polymer ?
#
loop_
_entity_poly.entity_id
_entity_poly.type
_entity_poly.pdbx_seq_one_letter_code
_entity_poly.pdbx_strand_id
1 'polypeptide(L)'
;MPPTDIAALGGHTMGTTWSVKLVAPRDRDLHALHAGIQAQLDRVVAQMSTWEPDSDISRYNRAVAGSWQLLPDDFWRVLQAARTVAERSEGAFDPTLGPLVALWGFGADAQRQ
;
A
#
# COMPACT_ATOMS: atom_id res chain seq x y z
N MET A 1 -27.50 -15.90 21.80
CA MET A 1 -26.27 -15.32 21.22
C MET A 1 -25.77 -14.27 22.20
N PRO A 2 -24.45 -14.11 22.42
CA PRO A 2 -23.94 -13.06 23.30
C PRO A 2 -24.34 -11.67 22.75
N PRO A 3 -24.57 -10.67 23.60
CA PRO A 3 -24.88 -9.32 23.15
C PRO A 3 -23.71 -8.75 22.34
N THR A 4 -24.03 -8.21 21.17
CA THR A 4 -23.05 -7.59 20.26
C THR A 4 -23.16 -6.07 20.31
N ASP A 5 -22.08 -5.42 19.91
CA ASP A 5 -22.02 -3.96 19.72
C ASP A 5 -21.13 -3.61 18.52
N ILE A 6 -21.13 -2.34 18.12
CA ILE A 6 -20.19 -1.84 17.10
C ILE A 6 -18.87 -1.48 17.79
N ALA A 7 -17.84 -2.26 17.52
CA ALA A 7 -16.47 -1.94 17.88
C ALA A 7 -15.80 -1.11 16.78
N ALA A 8 -14.89 -0.21 17.19
CA ALA A 8 -14.07 0.59 16.28
C ALA A 8 -12.58 0.33 16.56
N LEU A 9 -11.83 0.04 15.51
CA LEU A 9 -10.38 -0.13 15.51
C LEU A 9 -9.77 0.95 14.61
N GLY A 10 -8.54 1.34 14.90
CA GLY A 10 -7.82 2.31 14.08
C GLY A 10 -6.32 2.33 14.37
N GLY A 11 -5.59 3.04 13.52
CA GLY A 11 -4.15 3.19 13.62
C GLY A 11 -3.60 4.09 12.52
N HIS A 12 -2.28 4.06 12.34
CA HIS A 12 -1.56 4.87 11.36
C HIS A 12 -0.89 3.98 10.31
N THR A 13 -0.87 4.43 9.06
CA THR A 13 -0.13 3.78 7.96
C THR A 13 -0.06 4.73 6.76
N MET A 14 0.96 4.59 5.90
CA MET A 14 1.05 5.29 4.60
C MET A 14 0.85 6.82 4.69
N GLY A 15 1.37 7.45 5.75
CA GLY A 15 1.23 8.90 5.98
C GLY A 15 -0.17 9.36 6.39
N THR A 16 -1.08 8.43 6.73
CA THR A 16 -2.47 8.72 7.11
C THR A 16 -2.93 7.78 8.24
N THR A 17 -4.24 7.75 8.51
CA THR A 17 -4.89 6.88 9.49
C THR A 17 -5.81 5.87 8.83
N TRP A 18 -5.96 4.69 9.43
CA TRP A 18 -6.97 3.71 9.05
C TRP A 18 -8.03 3.57 10.15
N SER A 19 -9.25 3.20 9.76
CA SER A 19 -10.38 2.96 10.66
C SER A 19 -11.20 1.76 10.19
N VAL A 20 -11.53 0.86 11.12
CA VAL A 20 -12.40 -0.30 10.86
C VAL A 20 -13.51 -0.31 11.90
N LYS A 21 -14.76 -0.38 11.45
CA LYS A 21 -15.94 -0.60 12.31
C LYS A 21 -16.49 -2.00 12.04
N LEU A 22 -16.74 -2.76 13.09
CA LEU A 22 -17.26 -4.11 12.99
C LEU A 22 -18.24 -4.42 14.12
N VAL A 23 -19.17 -5.34 13.86
CA VAL A 23 -20.04 -5.89 14.91
C VAL A 23 -19.30 -7.02 15.60
N ALA A 24 -19.14 -6.94 16.92
CA ALA A 24 -18.47 -7.96 17.72
C ALA A 24 -19.20 -8.20 19.06
N PRO A 25 -19.07 -9.39 19.67
CA PRO A 25 -19.49 -9.60 21.06
C PRO A 25 -18.79 -8.60 21.99
N ARG A 26 -19.52 -8.06 22.98
CA ARG A 26 -19.02 -6.98 23.86
C ARG A 26 -17.77 -7.35 24.67
N ASP A 27 -17.60 -8.63 24.98
CA ASP A 27 -16.51 -9.19 25.77
C ASP A 27 -15.36 -9.71 24.90
N ARG A 28 -15.44 -9.55 23.58
CA ARG A 28 -14.40 -10.02 22.66
C ARG A 28 -13.16 -9.14 22.76
N ASP A 29 -12.03 -9.75 23.08
CA ASP A 29 -10.72 -9.11 22.86
C ASP A 29 -10.44 -8.97 21.36
N LEU A 30 -10.19 -7.73 20.92
CA LEU A 30 -9.90 -7.36 19.54
C LEU A 30 -8.42 -7.04 19.31
N HIS A 31 -7.55 -7.17 20.31
CA HIS A 31 -6.14 -6.84 20.17
C HIS A 31 -5.44 -7.66 19.08
N ALA A 32 -5.69 -8.96 19.03
CA ALA A 32 -5.16 -9.83 17.98
C ALA A 32 -5.67 -9.46 16.58
N LEU A 33 -6.94 -9.02 16.46
CA LEU A 33 -7.49 -8.55 15.19
C LEU A 33 -6.86 -7.22 14.78
N HIS A 34 -6.73 -6.28 15.71
CA HIS A 34 -6.05 -5.00 15.47
C HIS A 34 -4.60 -5.22 14.99
N ALA A 35 -3.83 -6.05 15.70
CA ALA A 35 -2.46 -6.39 15.33
C ALA A 35 -2.39 -7.09 13.96
N GLY A 36 -3.35 -7.97 13.66
CA GLY A 36 -3.46 -8.61 12.35
C GLY A 36 -3.73 -7.62 11.21
N ILE A 37 -4.62 -6.64 11.43
CA ILE A 37 -4.89 -5.57 10.46
C ILE A 37 -3.65 -4.72 10.23
N GLN A 38 -3.00 -4.27 11.31
CA GLN A 38 -1.77 -3.48 11.23
C GLN A 38 -0.68 -4.24 10.47
N ALA A 39 -0.47 -5.52 10.77
CA ALA A 39 0.53 -6.34 10.09
C ALA A 39 0.27 -6.50 8.58
N GLN A 40 -0.99 -6.53 8.13
CA GLN A 40 -1.30 -6.52 6.69
C GLN A 40 -0.98 -5.17 6.05
N LEU A 41 -1.29 -4.06 6.73
CA LEU A 41 -0.97 -2.71 6.24
C LEU A 41 0.55 -2.50 6.20
N ASP A 42 1.28 -2.97 7.21
CA ASP A 42 2.74 -2.92 7.26
C ASP A 42 3.37 -3.75 6.14
N ARG A 43 2.77 -4.90 5.79
CA ARG A 43 3.19 -5.68 4.61
C ARG A 43 3.03 -4.88 3.32
N VAL A 44 1.92 -4.15 3.15
CA VAL A 44 1.72 -3.29 1.97
C VAL A 44 2.78 -2.19 1.94
N VAL A 45 3.11 -1.57 3.09
CA VAL A 45 4.20 -0.58 3.17
C VAL A 45 5.54 -1.20 2.77
N ALA A 46 5.88 -2.37 3.31
CA ALA A 46 7.12 -3.08 2.99
C ALA A 46 7.24 -3.42 1.50
N GLN A 47 6.13 -3.67 0.80
CA GLN A 47 6.17 -3.98 -0.63
C GLN A 47 6.07 -2.75 -1.52
N MET A 48 5.26 -1.75 -1.15
CA MET A 48 4.73 -0.75 -2.10
C MET A 48 4.88 0.71 -1.64
N SER A 49 5.56 0.98 -0.52
CA SER A 49 5.89 2.36 -0.15
C SER A 49 7.07 2.88 -0.96
N THR A 50 6.87 3.95 -1.74
CA THR A 50 7.95 4.66 -2.43
C THR A 50 8.84 5.47 -1.48
N TRP A 51 8.41 5.68 -0.24
CA TRP A 51 9.16 6.39 0.80
C TRP A 51 10.13 5.47 1.56
N GLU A 52 9.87 4.16 1.57
CA GLU A 52 10.74 3.17 2.20
C GLU A 52 11.83 2.74 1.22
N PRO A 53 13.13 2.99 1.50
CA PRO A 53 14.21 2.71 0.55
C PRO A 53 14.33 1.23 0.19
N ASP A 54 14.01 0.35 1.14
CA ASP A 54 14.15 -1.10 1.02
C ASP A 54 12.88 -1.82 0.56
N SER A 55 11.81 -1.07 0.28
CA SER A 55 10.58 -1.68 -0.22
C SER A 55 10.77 -2.34 -1.59
N ASP A 56 9.93 -3.32 -1.90
CA ASP A 56 10.00 -4.02 -3.18
C ASP A 56 9.80 -3.07 -4.38
N ILE A 57 8.88 -2.09 -4.28
CA ILE A 57 8.69 -1.08 -5.32
C ILE A 57 9.91 -0.16 -5.47
N SER A 58 10.54 0.24 -4.37
CA SER A 58 11.74 1.08 -4.40
C SER A 58 12.92 0.33 -5.02
N ARG A 59 13.07 -0.96 -4.71
CA ARG A 59 14.06 -1.84 -5.35
C ARG A 59 13.77 -2.04 -6.83
N TYR A 60 12.52 -2.27 -7.21
CA TYR A 60 12.09 -2.40 -8.60
C TYR A 60 12.38 -1.12 -9.40
N ASN A 61 12.07 0.05 -8.84
CA ASN A 61 12.31 1.34 -9.49
C ASN A 61 13.81 1.63 -9.73
N ARG A 62 14.70 1.07 -8.90
CA ARG A 62 16.17 1.19 -9.06
C ARG A 62 16.78 0.09 -9.94
N ALA A 63 16.01 -0.91 -10.34
CA ALA A 63 16.51 -2.02 -11.13
C ALA A 63 16.97 -1.53 -12.51
N VAL A 64 17.98 -2.20 -13.07
CA VAL A 64 18.47 -1.89 -14.41
C VAL A 64 17.38 -2.18 -15.44
N ALA A 65 17.16 -1.25 -16.36
CA ALA A 65 16.19 -1.42 -17.43
C ALA A 65 16.47 -2.70 -18.24
N GLY A 66 15.41 -3.46 -18.55
CA GLY A 66 15.51 -4.74 -19.26
C GLY A 66 15.91 -5.93 -18.39
N SER A 67 16.13 -5.74 -17.08
CA SER A 67 16.37 -6.85 -16.14
C SER A 67 15.07 -7.47 -15.62
N TRP A 68 15.13 -8.76 -15.27
CA TRP A 68 14.03 -9.46 -14.61
C TRP A 68 14.10 -9.28 -13.11
N GLN A 69 12.96 -8.96 -12.49
CA GLN A 69 12.83 -8.81 -11.05
C GLN A 69 11.78 -9.80 -10.53
N LEU A 70 12.12 -10.51 -9.46
CA LEU A 70 11.14 -11.31 -8.72
C LEU A 70 10.34 -10.38 -7.81
N LEU A 71 9.02 -10.39 -7.94
CA LEU A 71 8.11 -9.57 -7.14
C LEU A 71 7.28 -10.46 -6.21
N PRO A 72 6.94 -9.98 -5.00
CA PRO A 72 5.92 -10.62 -4.17
C PRO A 72 4.57 -10.69 -4.89
N ASP A 73 3.80 -11.75 -4.62
CA ASP A 73 2.51 -12.00 -5.29
C ASP A 73 1.51 -10.84 -5.14
N ASP A 74 1.47 -10.20 -3.96
CA ASP A 74 0.55 -9.08 -3.70
C ASP A 74 0.96 -7.84 -4.51
N PHE A 75 2.25 -7.50 -4.56
CA PHE A 75 2.76 -6.43 -5.42
C PHE A 75 2.50 -6.73 -6.90
N TRP A 76 2.76 -7.96 -7.36
CA TRP A 76 2.46 -8.36 -8.74
C TRP A 76 0.98 -8.18 -9.08
N ARG A 77 0.07 -8.56 -8.17
CA ARG A 77 -1.38 -8.37 -8.36
C ARG A 77 -1.75 -6.89 -8.51
N VAL A 78 -1.17 -6.01 -7.69
CA VAL A 78 -1.41 -4.57 -7.77
C VAL A 78 -0.84 -3.99 -9.07
N LEU A 79 0.35 -4.41 -9.49
CA LEU A 79 0.97 -3.98 -10.75
C LEU A 79 0.12 -4.39 -11.96
N GLN A 80 -0.41 -5.62 -11.96
CA GLN A 80 -1.33 -6.08 -13.00
C GLN A 80 -2.62 -5.24 -13.02
N ALA A 81 -3.21 -4.96 -11.86
CA ALA A 81 -4.39 -4.10 -11.78
C ALA A 81 -4.11 -2.67 -12.28
N ALA A 82 -2.98 -2.08 -11.89
CA ALA A 82 -2.55 -0.76 -12.35
C ALA A 82 -2.41 -0.71 -13.88
N ARG A 83 -1.82 -1.74 -14.48
CA ARG A 83 -1.74 -1.89 -15.94
C ARG A 83 -3.13 -1.96 -16.58
N THR A 84 -4.03 -2.79 -16.04
CA THR A 84 -5.40 -2.90 -16.57
C THR A 84 -6.15 -1.56 -16.48
N VAL A 85 -5.97 -0.80 -15.39
CA VAL A 85 -6.58 0.54 -15.26
C VAL A 85 -5.98 1.50 -16.30
N ALA A 86 -4.66 1.48 -16.49
CA ALA A 86 -4.00 2.32 -17.50
C ALA A 86 -4.55 2.07 -18.91
N GLU A 87 -4.64 0.80 -19.32
CA GLU A 87 -5.21 0.38 -20.61
C GLU A 87 -6.68 0.83 -20.76
N ARG A 88 -7.51 0.60 -19.74
CA ARG A 88 -8.94 0.96 -19.77
C ARG A 88 -9.21 2.46 -19.70
N SER A 89 -8.25 3.21 -19.18
CA SER A 89 -8.35 4.67 -19.05
C SER A 89 -7.74 5.42 -20.24
N GLU A 90 -7.25 4.70 -21.26
CA GLU A 90 -6.59 5.27 -22.43
C GLU A 90 -5.43 6.22 -22.05
N GLY A 91 -4.69 5.87 -20.99
CA GLY A 91 -3.56 6.64 -20.49
C GLY A 91 -3.89 7.77 -19.51
N ALA A 92 -5.16 7.97 -19.13
CA ALA A 92 -5.50 8.94 -18.08
C ALA A 92 -4.95 8.53 -16.69
N PHE A 93 -4.79 7.23 -16.46
CA PHE A 93 -4.01 6.67 -15.36
C PHE A 93 -2.70 6.08 -15.89
N ASP A 94 -1.57 6.50 -15.35
CA ASP A 94 -0.25 5.95 -15.70
C ASP A 94 0.59 5.73 -14.43
N PRO A 95 0.85 4.46 -14.03
CA PRO A 95 1.62 4.15 -12.83
C PRO A 95 3.13 4.40 -12.98
N THR A 96 3.61 4.79 -14.16
CA THR A 96 5.04 5.01 -14.45
C THR A 96 5.48 6.46 -14.31
N LEU A 97 4.57 7.38 -13.98
CA LEU A 97 4.82 8.82 -13.89
C LEU A 97 5.74 9.26 -12.74
N GLY A 98 6.29 8.33 -11.94
CA GLY A 98 7.16 8.64 -10.80
C GLY A 98 8.23 9.71 -11.05
N PRO A 99 9.04 9.61 -12.12
CA PRO A 99 10.04 10.64 -12.46
C PRO A 99 9.45 12.02 -12.75
N LEU A 100 8.28 12.09 -13.40
CA LEU A 100 7.59 13.35 -13.68
C LEU A 100 7.01 13.95 -12.40
N VAL A 101 6.39 13.14 -11.55
CA VAL A 101 5.87 13.57 -10.24
C VAL A 101 6.99 14.16 -9.38
N ALA A 102 8.18 13.54 -9.38
CA ALA A 102 9.36 14.03 -8.69
C ALA A 102 9.85 15.39 -9.22
N LEU A 103 9.87 15.57 -10.55
CA LEU A 103 10.26 16.84 -11.18
C LEU A 103 9.38 18.03 -10.75
N TRP A 104 8.12 17.77 -10.43
CA TRP A 104 7.18 18.79 -9.94
C TRP A 104 7.21 18.97 -8.42
N GLY A 105 8.15 18.34 -7.71
CA GLY A 105 8.31 18.49 -6.26
C GLY A 105 7.33 17.63 -5.45
N PHE A 106 6.76 16.58 -6.03
CA PHE A 106 5.87 15.65 -5.34
C PHE A 106 6.50 14.25 -5.16
N GLY A 107 6.05 13.54 -4.13
CA GLY A 107 6.49 12.16 -3.86
C GLY A 107 7.86 12.04 -3.18
N ALA A 108 8.31 10.81 -2.98
CA ALA A 108 9.52 10.49 -2.21
C ALA A 108 10.82 11.02 -2.83
N ASP A 109 10.81 11.26 -4.15
CA ASP A 109 11.99 11.64 -4.93
C ASP A 109 12.05 13.15 -5.16
N ALA A 110 11.04 13.90 -4.71
CA ALA A 110 10.96 15.36 -4.86
C ALA A 110 12.18 16.11 -4.30
N GLN A 111 12.83 15.55 -3.28
CA GLN A 111 13.98 16.16 -2.60
C GLN A 111 15.34 15.64 -3.08
N ARG A 112 15.38 14.74 -4.08
CA ARG A 112 16.64 14.22 -4.63
C ARG A 112 17.26 15.11 -5.71
N GLN A 113 16.74 16.33 -5.92
CA GLN A 113 17.21 17.29 -6.92
C GLN A 113 18.06 18.39 -6.30
#